data_AF-A0A352KLE7-F1
#
_entry.id   AF-A0A352KLE7-F1
#
_cell.length_a   1.000
_cell.length_b   1.000
_cell.length_c   1.000
_cell.angle_alpha   90.00
_cell.angle_beta   90.00
_cell.angle_gamma   90.00
#
_symmetry.space_group_name_H-M   'P 1'
#
loop_
_entity.id
_entity.type
_entity.pdbx_description
1 polymer ?
#
loop_
_entity_poly.entity_id
_entity_poly.type
_entity_poly.pdbx_seq_one_letter_code
_entity_poly.pdbx_strand_id
1 'polypeptide(L)'
;MNFNILRVTTVAAVILTLSACLHSDDDDEQTNNITAGAIALKTADPRIGHPLAVSLSLSADVMVNNVTVSLFAIDDTSDPDAEARQIPLGTELIESLPAGSSEYELNVTIPASVEFSGPYYIAAIVDPVDEIIELDEEDNTSSVQVILETTNTPNLLLANVALDRSALIINTDEYLEQVGEDNVYNADAGGTITVG
;
A
#
# COMPACT_ATOMS: atom_id res chain seq x y z
N MET A 1 10.97 26.12 -2.42
CA MET A 1 10.27 24.98 -1.79
C MET A 1 8.82 25.39 -1.61
N ASN A 2 8.04 25.31 -2.68
CA ASN A 2 6.58 25.42 -2.62
C ASN A 2 6.07 24.02 -2.98
N PHE A 3 5.64 23.26 -1.98
CA PHE A 3 4.83 22.07 -2.25
C PHE A 3 3.46 22.60 -2.68
N ASN A 4 3.16 22.50 -3.97
CA ASN A 4 1.86 22.89 -4.50
C ASN A 4 0.82 21.97 -3.85
N ILE A 5 -0.07 22.55 -3.06
CA ILE A 5 -1.09 21.79 -2.32
C ILE A 5 -2.08 21.30 -3.37
N LEU A 6 -2.04 20.00 -3.70
CA LEU A 6 -2.98 19.35 -4.60
C LEU A 6 -4.39 19.48 -3.99
N ARG A 7 -5.14 20.48 -4.44
CA ARG A 7 -6.56 20.60 -4.13
C ARG A 7 -7.28 19.58 -5.00
N VAL A 8 -7.54 18.40 -4.46
CA VAL A 8 -8.42 17.39 -5.10
C VAL A 8 -9.85 17.94 -5.06
N THR A 9 -10.14 18.85 -5.98
CA THR A 9 -11.49 19.27 -6.28
C THR A 9 -11.99 18.29 -7.33
N THR A 10 -13.16 17.68 -7.14
CA THR A 10 -13.85 16.99 -8.21
C THR A 10 -14.15 18.01 -9.32
N VAL A 11 -13.25 18.13 -10.31
CA VAL A 11 -13.44 19.04 -11.44
C VAL A 11 -14.16 18.28 -12.54
N ALA A 12 -15.46 18.55 -12.66
CA ALA A 12 -16.15 18.35 -13.93
C ALA A 12 -15.42 19.17 -14.99
N ALA A 13 -15.01 18.53 -16.08
CA ALA A 13 -14.27 19.13 -17.19
C ALA A 13 -14.89 20.46 -17.64
N VAL A 14 -14.24 21.57 -17.29
CA VAL A 14 -14.48 22.87 -17.90
C VAL A 14 -13.30 23.12 -18.83
N ILE A 15 -13.53 22.92 -20.13
CA ILE A 15 -12.59 23.28 -21.18
C ILE A 15 -12.51 24.81 -21.19
N LEU A 16 -11.44 25.36 -20.63
CA LEU A 16 -11.10 26.77 -20.74
C LEU A 16 -10.04 26.91 -21.85
N THR A 17 -10.46 27.26 -23.06
CA THR A 17 -9.51 27.57 -24.14
C THR A 17 -8.83 28.91 -23.85
N LEU A 18 -7.59 28.90 -23.39
CA LEU A 18 -6.73 30.08 -23.40
C LEU A 18 -5.93 30.12 -24.70
N SER A 19 -6.28 31.04 -25.61
CA SER A 19 -5.42 31.42 -26.74
C SER A 19 -4.13 32.03 -26.21
N ALA A 20 -3.01 31.36 -26.39
CA ALA A 20 -1.69 31.97 -26.27
C ALA A 20 -1.41 32.89 -27.48
N CYS A 21 -0.93 34.10 -27.20
CA CYS A 21 -0.55 35.12 -28.17
C CYS A 21 0.73 34.74 -28.92
N LEU A 22 0.79 35.11 -30.21
CA LEU A 22 1.96 35.00 -31.08
C LEU A 22 3.20 35.72 -30.52
N HIS A 23 4.35 35.02 -30.52
CA HIS A 23 5.66 35.62 -30.71
C HIS A 23 6.51 34.72 -31.63
N SER A 24 7.14 35.35 -32.60
CA SER A 24 7.71 34.79 -33.84
C SER A 24 9.16 34.32 -33.70
N ASP A 25 9.48 33.31 -34.51
CA ASP A 25 10.80 32.89 -34.99
C ASP A 25 11.73 32.22 -33.97
N ASP A 26 11.67 30.88 -33.91
CA ASP A 26 12.78 29.94 -34.19
C ASP A 26 12.39 28.54 -33.65
N ASP A 27 12.32 27.55 -34.55
CA ASP A 27 12.11 26.12 -34.31
C ASP A 27 10.91 25.73 -33.41
N ASP A 28 9.79 25.32 -34.04
CA ASP A 28 8.75 24.50 -33.38
C ASP A 28 9.35 23.13 -33.00
N GLU A 29 10.24 23.11 -31.99
CA GLU A 29 10.53 21.93 -31.21
C GLU A 29 9.20 21.57 -30.53
N GLN A 30 8.43 20.68 -31.16
CA GLN A 30 7.30 20.04 -30.50
C GLN A 30 7.84 19.41 -29.22
N THR A 31 7.62 20.08 -28.08
CA THR A 31 7.89 19.52 -26.78
C THR A 31 6.95 18.34 -26.59
N ASN A 32 7.50 17.24 -26.09
CA ASN A 32 6.72 16.04 -25.88
C ASN A 32 5.70 16.27 -24.75
N ASN A 33 4.51 15.70 -24.85
CA ASN A 33 3.55 15.70 -23.74
C ASN A 33 3.48 14.30 -23.14
N ILE A 34 3.59 14.20 -21.82
CA ILE A 34 3.27 13.03 -21.02
C ILE A 34 1.94 13.34 -20.32
N THR A 35 1.06 12.34 -20.23
CA THR A 35 -0.24 12.51 -19.60
C THR A 35 -0.48 11.37 -18.62
N ALA A 36 -0.86 11.72 -17.40
CA ALA A 36 -1.38 10.78 -16.42
C ALA A 36 -2.84 10.44 -16.73
N GLY A 37 -3.08 9.24 -17.24
CA GLY A 37 -4.40 8.70 -17.52
C GLY A 37 -5.10 8.18 -16.26
N ALA A 38 -5.98 7.19 -16.43
CA ALA A 38 -6.73 6.62 -15.30
C ALA A 38 -5.82 5.84 -14.35
N ILE A 39 -6.05 5.99 -13.04
CA ILE A 39 -5.53 5.09 -12.01
C ILE A 39 -6.61 4.12 -11.55
N ALA A 40 -6.26 2.84 -11.43
CA ALA A 40 -7.14 1.78 -10.98
C ALA A 40 -6.52 0.98 -9.85
N LEU A 41 -7.31 0.75 -8.80
CA LEU A 41 -6.89 -0.07 -7.67
C LEU A 41 -6.89 -1.56 -8.05
N LYS A 42 -5.76 -2.26 -7.84
CA LYS A 42 -5.66 -3.72 -8.04
C LYS A 42 -5.82 -4.48 -6.73
N THR A 43 -5.39 -3.89 -5.61
CA THR A 43 -5.61 -4.45 -4.28
C THR A 43 -7.07 -4.28 -3.85
N ALA A 44 -7.81 -5.37 -3.68
CA ALA A 44 -9.23 -5.30 -3.29
C ALA A 44 -9.47 -4.73 -1.87
N ASP A 45 -8.60 -5.07 -0.92
CA ASP A 45 -8.72 -4.66 0.50
C ASP A 45 -7.44 -3.95 0.98
N PRO A 46 -7.23 -2.68 0.59
CA PRO A 46 -6.02 -1.95 0.95
C PRO A 46 -6.02 -1.62 2.45
N ARG A 47 -4.90 -1.94 3.11
CA ARG A 47 -4.73 -1.79 4.56
C ARG A 47 -3.47 -1.02 4.88
N ILE A 48 -3.56 -0.18 5.91
CA ILE A 48 -2.39 0.52 6.46
C ILE A 48 -1.33 -0.50 6.86
N GLY A 49 -0.09 -0.30 6.43
CA GLY A 49 1.04 -1.21 6.68
C GLY A 49 1.14 -2.41 5.73
N HIS A 50 0.28 -2.51 4.72
CA HIS A 50 0.27 -3.60 3.74
C HIS A 50 0.63 -3.12 2.32
N PRO A 51 1.05 -4.04 1.43
CA PRO A 51 1.23 -3.72 0.01
C PRO A 51 -0.04 -3.23 -0.67
N LEU A 52 0.12 -2.27 -1.56
CA LEU A 52 -0.88 -1.64 -2.40
C LEU A 52 -0.39 -1.72 -3.85
N ALA A 53 -1.16 -2.39 -4.70
CA ALA A 53 -0.94 -2.44 -6.14
C ALA A 53 -1.98 -1.56 -6.84
N VAL A 54 -1.50 -0.70 -7.74
CA VAL A 54 -2.34 0.15 -8.59
C VAL A 54 -1.88 0.03 -10.05
N SER A 55 -2.81 0.22 -10.98
CA SER A 55 -2.55 0.33 -12.41
C SER A 55 -2.68 1.79 -12.79
N LEU A 56 -1.66 2.35 -13.45
CA LEU A 56 -1.68 3.70 -13.98
C LEU A 56 -1.56 3.64 -15.49
N SER A 57 -2.53 4.24 -16.19
CA SER A 57 -2.42 4.51 -17.61
C SER A 57 -1.53 5.74 -17.81
N LEU A 58 -0.49 5.63 -18.62
CA LEU A 58 0.36 6.75 -19.02
C LEU A 58 0.37 6.86 -20.53
N SER A 59 0.38 8.08 -21.05
CA SER A 59 0.53 8.34 -22.48
C SER A 59 1.69 9.30 -22.69
N ALA A 60 2.43 9.12 -23.78
CA ALA A 60 3.40 10.10 -24.25
C ALA A 60 3.29 10.29 -25.77
N ASP A 61 3.53 11.49 -26.30
CA ASP A 61 3.49 11.71 -27.76
C ASP A 61 4.72 11.07 -28.45
N VAL A 62 5.86 11.08 -27.77
CA VAL A 62 7.13 10.49 -28.19
C VAL A 62 7.69 9.64 -27.05
N MET A 63 8.51 8.64 -27.39
CA MET A 63 9.18 7.80 -26.41
C MET A 63 10.07 8.63 -25.47
N VAL A 64 9.88 8.44 -24.16
CA VAL A 64 10.69 9.07 -23.09
C VAL A 64 11.35 7.99 -22.26
N ASN A 65 12.52 8.30 -21.71
CA ASN A 65 13.19 7.41 -20.77
C ASN A 65 13.30 8.08 -19.41
N ASN A 66 13.38 7.27 -18.36
CA ASN A 66 13.57 7.71 -16.99
C ASN A 66 12.46 8.63 -16.46
N VAL A 67 11.20 8.30 -16.72
CA VAL A 67 10.05 9.04 -16.19
C VAL A 67 9.83 8.62 -14.74
N THR A 68 9.79 9.57 -13.81
CA THR A 68 9.51 9.27 -12.40
C THR A 68 8.02 9.41 -12.11
N VAL A 69 7.47 8.53 -11.27
CA VAL A 69 6.07 8.61 -10.83
C VAL A 69 6.04 8.51 -9.31
N SER A 70 5.49 9.52 -8.64
CA SER A 70 5.32 9.51 -7.19
C SER A 70 3.87 9.30 -6.80
N LEU A 71 3.66 8.39 -5.86
CA LEU A 71 2.34 8.09 -5.31
C LEU A 71 2.17 8.72 -3.93
N PHE A 72 0.98 9.28 -3.70
CA PHE A 72 0.58 9.88 -2.44
C PHE A 72 -0.78 9.36 -2.00
N ALA A 73 -0.96 9.16 -0.69
CA ALA A 73 -2.27 9.07 -0.07
C ALA A 73 -2.67 10.44 0.46
N ILE A 74 -3.80 10.96 -0.02
CA ILE A 74 -4.33 12.28 0.34
C ILE A 74 -5.62 12.07 1.14
N ASP A 75 -5.72 12.66 2.33
CA ASP A 75 -6.96 12.57 3.14
C ASP A 75 -8.16 13.10 2.32
N ASP A 76 -9.24 12.32 2.26
CA ASP A 76 -10.51 12.79 1.73
C ASP A 76 -11.31 13.47 2.86
N THR A 77 -11.08 14.78 3.03
CA THR A 77 -11.75 15.59 4.04
C THR A 77 -12.93 16.35 3.45
N SER A 78 -14.08 16.30 4.14
CA SER A 78 -15.26 17.10 3.79
C SER A 78 -15.19 18.53 4.34
N ASP A 79 -14.20 18.85 5.16
CA ASP A 79 -14.02 20.17 5.76
C ASP A 79 -13.29 21.11 4.77
N PRO A 80 -13.93 22.20 4.30
CA PRO A 80 -13.34 23.12 3.33
C PRO A 80 -12.15 23.93 3.88
N ASP A 81 -12.02 24.02 5.20
CA ASP A 81 -10.93 24.75 5.88
C ASP A 81 -9.79 23.82 6.31
N ALA A 82 -9.95 22.49 6.20
CA ALA A 82 -8.92 21.52 6.52
C ALA A 82 -7.91 21.39 5.38
N GLU A 83 -6.62 21.42 5.72
CA GLU A 83 -5.56 21.02 4.78
C GLU A 83 -5.55 19.49 4.67
N ALA A 84 -5.83 18.98 3.47
CA ALA A 84 -5.72 17.55 3.19
C ALA A 84 -4.25 17.12 3.33
N ARG A 85 -3.97 16.23 4.28
CA ARG A 85 -2.60 15.72 4.46
C ARG A 85 -2.25 14.85 3.27
N GLN A 86 -1.05 15.06 2.72
CA GLN A 86 -0.49 14.24 1.65
C GLN A 86 0.63 13.39 2.23
N ILE A 87 0.51 12.08 2.08
CA ILE A 87 1.41 11.09 2.66
C ILE A 87 2.10 10.35 1.51
N PRO A 88 3.42 10.48 1.32
CA PRO A 88 4.11 9.77 0.24
C PRO A 88 4.05 8.26 0.47
N LEU A 89 3.66 7.52 -0.55
CA LEU A 89 3.60 6.06 -0.57
C LEU A 89 4.86 5.44 -1.20
N GLY A 90 5.44 6.17 -2.14
CA GLY A 90 6.66 5.76 -2.83
C GLY A 90 6.83 6.52 -4.15
N THR A 91 8.01 6.34 -4.74
CA THR A 91 8.34 6.84 -6.07
C THR A 91 8.87 5.67 -6.88
N GLU A 92 8.41 5.55 -8.11
CA GLU A 92 8.83 4.51 -9.06
C GLU A 92 9.44 5.16 -10.30
N LEU A 93 10.47 4.51 -10.85
CA LEU A 93 11.13 4.96 -12.07
C LEU A 93 10.67 4.07 -13.23
N ILE A 94 10.08 4.69 -14.23
CA ILE A 94 9.75 4.06 -15.51
C ILE A 94 10.93 4.29 -16.43
N GLU A 95 11.73 3.23 -16.65
CA GLU A 95 12.94 3.31 -17.48
C GLU A 95 12.63 3.77 -18.91
N SER A 96 11.48 3.36 -19.44
CA SER A 96 11.06 3.71 -20.78
C SER A 96 9.53 3.75 -20.92
N LEU A 97 9.03 4.90 -21.34
CA LEU A 97 7.65 5.15 -21.71
C LEU A 97 7.58 5.26 -23.24
N PRO A 98 7.00 4.27 -23.95
CA PRO A 98 6.87 4.34 -25.40
C PRO A 98 5.84 5.41 -25.80
N ALA A 99 5.90 5.85 -27.06
CA ALA A 99 4.88 6.71 -27.62
C ALA A 99 3.50 6.01 -27.65
N GLY A 100 2.44 6.75 -27.37
CA GLY A 100 1.09 6.27 -27.16
C GLY A 100 0.81 5.90 -25.70
N SER A 101 -0.33 5.24 -25.47
CA SER A 101 -0.79 4.86 -24.13
C SER A 101 -0.29 3.47 -23.73
N SER A 102 0.20 3.34 -22.50
CA SER A 102 0.66 2.11 -21.86
C SER A 102 0.14 2.04 -20.42
N GLU A 103 -0.02 0.83 -19.90
CA GLU A 103 -0.42 0.60 -18.50
C GLU A 103 0.77 0.14 -17.68
N TYR A 104 0.95 0.74 -16.50
CA TYR A 104 2.01 0.42 -15.56
C TYR A 104 1.43 -0.01 -14.23
N GLU A 105 1.90 -1.15 -13.72
CA GLU A 105 1.51 -1.62 -12.40
C GLU A 105 2.53 -1.14 -11.37
N LEU A 106 2.09 -0.25 -10.49
CA LEU A 106 2.92 0.35 -9.44
C LEU A 106 2.63 -0.36 -8.11
N ASN A 107 3.69 -0.84 -7.47
CA ASN A 107 3.59 -1.63 -6.24
C ASN A 107 4.26 -0.87 -5.09
N VAL A 108 3.44 -0.32 -4.19
CA VAL A 108 3.90 0.45 -3.02
C VAL A 108 3.44 -0.21 -1.73
N THR A 109 3.96 0.25 -0.59
CA THR A 109 3.44 -0.15 0.72
C THR A 109 2.78 1.04 1.37
N ILE A 110 1.57 0.87 1.90
CA ILE A 110 0.90 1.95 2.64
C ILE A 110 1.67 2.12 3.97
N PRO A 111 2.32 3.25 4.22
CA PRO A 111 3.13 3.43 5.42
C PRO A 111 2.24 3.58 6.65
N ALA A 112 2.79 3.25 7.82
CA ALA A 112 2.11 3.43 9.11
C ALA A 112 1.90 4.91 9.50
N SER A 113 2.47 5.87 8.74
CA SER A 113 2.17 7.30 8.86
C SER A 113 0.77 7.66 8.39
N VAL A 114 0.09 6.77 7.67
CA VAL A 114 -1.37 6.83 7.52
C VAL A 114 -1.98 6.34 8.84
N GLU A 115 -2.25 7.28 9.74
CA GLU A 115 -2.62 6.96 11.13
C GLU A 115 -4.07 6.49 11.30
N PHE A 116 -4.97 6.92 10.42
CA PHE A 116 -6.40 6.69 10.56
C PHE A 116 -6.95 5.91 9.37
N SER A 117 -7.85 4.95 9.64
CA SER A 117 -8.66 4.37 8.57
C SER A 117 -9.71 5.38 8.10
N GLY A 118 -10.11 5.25 6.85
CA GLY A 118 -11.10 6.15 6.25
C GLY A 118 -10.92 6.31 4.75
N PRO A 119 -11.66 7.26 4.14
CA PRO A 119 -11.52 7.58 2.73
C PRO A 119 -10.24 8.38 2.47
N TYR A 120 -9.53 7.99 1.41
CA TYR A 120 -8.32 8.60 0.91
C TYR A 120 -8.39 8.70 -0.62
N TYR A 121 -7.66 9.63 -1.21
CA TYR A 121 -7.29 9.57 -2.63
C TYR A 121 -5.88 9.00 -2.76
N ILE A 122 -5.71 7.99 -3.61
CA ILE A 122 -4.40 7.60 -4.10
C ILE A 122 -4.12 8.44 -5.34
N ALA A 123 -3.21 9.39 -5.23
CA ALA A 123 -2.78 10.25 -6.32
C ALA A 123 -1.44 9.77 -6.88
N ALA A 124 -1.33 9.76 -8.20
CA ALA A 124 -0.08 9.58 -8.92
C ALA A 124 0.28 10.91 -9.59
N ILE A 125 1.53 11.33 -9.42
CA ILE A 125 2.10 12.52 -10.05
C ILE A 125 3.29 12.04 -10.88
N VAL A 126 3.21 12.25 -12.19
CA VAL A 126 4.26 11.98 -13.15
C VAL A 126 5.23 13.16 -13.13
N ASP A 127 6.52 12.85 -13.18
CA ASP A 127 7.64 13.78 -13.09
C ASP A 127 7.46 14.94 -12.09
N PRO A 128 7.26 14.65 -10.79
CA PRO A 128 6.89 15.65 -9.78
C PRO A 128 7.98 16.71 -9.49
N VAL A 129 9.14 16.60 -10.12
CA VAL A 129 10.27 17.54 -9.98
C VAL A 129 10.48 18.38 -11.24
N ASP A 130 9.61 18.23 -12.24
CA ASP A 130 9.64 18.92 -13.54
C ASP A 130 11.03 18.82 -14.20
N GLU A 131 11.62 17.61 -14.25
CA GLU A 131 12.91 17.36 -14.88
C GLU A 131 12.80 17.24 -16.42
N ILE A 132 11.66 16.80 -16.92
CA ILE A 132 11.30 16.67 -18.32
C ILE A 132 10.47 17.90 -18.68
N ILE A 133 10.87 18.62 -19.73
CA ILE A 133 10.09 19.78 -20.21
C ILE A 133 8.99 19.27 -21.12
N GLU A 134 7.75 19.58 -20.77
CA GLU A 134 6.56 19.08 -21.48
C GLU A 134 5.79 20.20 -22.20
N LEU A 135 4.72 19.83 -22.91
CA LEU A 135 3.81 20.80 -23.54
C LEU A 135 2.78 21.32 -22.54
N ASP A 136 2.24 20.45 -21.69
CA ASP A 136 1.30 20.74 -20.62
C ASP A 136 1.79 20.05 -19.34
N GLU A 137 2.08 20.82 -18.29
CA GLU A 137 2.53 20.26 -17.00
C GLU A 137 1.36 19.94 -16.07
N GLU A 138 0.14 20.34 -16.45
CA GLU A 138 -1.05 20.22 -15.58
C GLU A 138 -1.79 18.88 -15.74
N ASP A 139 -1.46 18.09 -16.78
CA ASP A 139 -2.07 16.78 -17.05
C ASP A 139 -1.23 15.59 -16.55
N ASN A 140 -0.18 15.88 -15.78
CA ASN A 140 0.69 14.91 -15.13
C ASN A 140 0.16 14.33 -13.82
N THR A 141 -1.11 14.58 -13.48
CA THR A 141 -1.72 14.13 -12.22
C THR A 141 -2.98 13.31 -12.41
N SER A 142 -3.11 12.23 -11.63
CA SER A 142 -4.31 11.38 -11.62
C SER A 142 -4.59 10.86 -10.23
N SER A 143 -5.85 10.60 -9.89
CA SER A 143 -6.21 10.06 -8.58
C SER A 143 -7.43 9.15 -8.58
N VAL A 144 -7.47 8.24 -7.59
CA VAL A 144 -8.60 7.33 -7.34
C VAL A 144 -8.95 7.33 -5.86
N GLN A 145 -10.24 7.39 -5.55
CA GLN A 145 -10.71 7.28 -4.16
C GLN A 145 -10.62 5.83 -3.69
N VAL A 146 -10.21 5.64 -2.43
CA VAL A 146 -10.08 4.35 -1.77
C VAL A 146 -10.46 4.47 -0.30
N ILE A 147 -10.88 3.38 0.31
CA ILE A 147 -11.03 3.29 1.77
C ILE A 147 -9.84 2.49 2.30
N LEU A 148 -9.01 3.13 3.13
CA LEU A 148 -7.90 2.46 3.79
C LEU A 148 -8.36 1.92 5.13
N GLU A 149 -8.20 0.62 5.33
CA GLU A 149 -8.58 -0.05 6.57
C GLU A 149 -7.38 -0.20 7.52
N THR A 150 -7.65 -0.25 8.82
CA THR A 150 -6.59 -0.60 9.79
C THR A 150 -6.19 -2.05 9.64
N THR A 151 -4.93 -2.37 9.95
CA THR A 151 -4.52 -3.76 10.11
C THR A 151 -5.23 -4.36 11.32
N ASN A 152 -6.14 -5.31 11.09
CA ASN A 152 -6.63 -6.17 12.16
C ASN A 152 -5.45 -6.94 12.75
N THR A 153 -5.23 -6.82 14.06
CA THR A 153 -4.35 -7.76 14.74
C THR A 153 -4.94 -9.16 14.59
N PRO A 154 -4.17 -10.18 14.17
CA PRO A 154 -4.71 -11.53 14.03
C PRO A 154 -5.23 -11.98 15.40
N ASN A 155 -6.55 -12.18 15.50
CA ASN A 155 -7.16 -12.74 16.69
C ASN A 155 -7.09 -14.26 16.59
N LEU A 156 -6.02 -14.83 17.12
CA LEU A 156 -5.85 -16.28 17.20
C LEU A 156 -6.58 -16.81 18.43
N LEU A 157 -7.76 -17.42 18.22
CA LEU A 157 -8.45 -18.19 19.25
C LEU A 157 -7.94 -19.63 19.23
N LEU A 158 -7.44 -20.13 20.36
CA LEU A 158 -7.18 -21.57 20.52
C LEU A 158 -8.53 -22.30 20.44
N ALA A 159 -8.79 -22.98 19.32
CA ALA A 159 -10.04 -23.70 19.10
C ALA A 159 -10.23 -24.85 20.10
N ASN A 160 -9.13 -25.54 20.42
CA ASN A 160 -9.10 -26.57 21.44
C ASN A 160 -7.66 -26.81 21.89
N VAL A 161 -7.48 -27.06 23.19
CA VAL A 161 -6.27 -27.69 23.73
C VAL A 161 -6.68 -29.10 24.11
N ALA A 162 -6.09 -30.09 23.46
CA ALA A 162 -6.24 -31.49 23.85
C ALA A 162 -4.89 -32.00 24.34
N LEU A 163 -4.88 -32.64 25.51
CA LEU A 163 -3.72 -33.38 25.97
C LEU A 163 -3.61 -34.67 25.18
N ASP A 164 -2.45 -34.91 24.59
CA ASP A 164 -2.14 -36.22 24.01
C ASP A 164 -1.90 -37.23 25.14
N ARG A 165 -2.91 -38.03 25.43
CA ARG A 165 -2.83 -39.09 26.46
C ARG A 165 -1.92 -40.25 26.04
N SER A 166 -1.43 -40.28 24.80
CA SER A 166 -0.40 -41.24 24.38
C SER A 166 1.01 -40.78 24.74
N ALA A 167 1.22 -39.48 24.94
CA ALA A 167 2.48 -38.91 25.43
C ALA A 167 2.61 -38.95 26.97
N LEU A 168 1.48 -38.98 27.69
CA LEU A 168 1.46 -39.15 29.14
C LEU A 168 1.44 -40.65 29.46
N ILE A 169 2.62 -41.27 29.57
CA ILE A 169 2.75 -42.62 30.12
C ILE A 169 2.43 -42.54 31.62
N ILE A 170 1.14 -42.71 31.98
CA ILE A 170 0.70 -42.96 33.36
C ILE A 170 0.64 -44.48 33.62
N ASN A 171 1.51 -45.24 32.94
CA ASN A 171 1.61 -46.66 33.16
C ASN A 171 2.77 -46.91 34.14
N THR A 172 2.46 -47.52 35.27
CA THR A 172 3.42 -47.86 36.33
C THR A 172 3.81 -49.34 36.31
N ASP A 173 3.29 -50.10 35.34
CA ASP A 173 3.45 -51.55 35.25
C ASP A 173 4.92 -51.93 35.05
N GLU A 174 5.70 -51.08 34.37
CA GLU A 174 7.15 -51.26 34.18
C GLU A 174 7.95 -51.10 35.49
N TYR A 175 7.37 -50.48 36.52
CA TYR A 175 8.03 -50.22 37.81
C TYR A 175 7.49 -51.08 38.97
N LEU A 176 6.60 -52.05 38.70
CA LEU A 176 5.98 -52.91 39.74
C LEU A 176 7.02 -53.64 40.61
N GLU A 177 8.13 -54.07 40.02
CA GLU A 177 9.22 -54.73 40.76
C GLU A 177 9.95 -53.79 41.74
N GLN A 178 9.90 -52.47 41.52
CA GLN A 178 10.58 -51.47 42.34
C GLN A 178 9.71 -50.93 43.48
N VAL A 179 8.38 -50.94 43.33
CA VAL A 179 7.47 -50.37 44.34
C VAL A 179 6.76 -51.42 45.19
N GLY A 180 6.77 -52.71 44.83
CA GLY A 180 6.10 -53.78 45.58
C GLY A 180 4.60 -53.86 45.26
N GLU A 181 4.03 -55.08 45.34
CA GLU A 181 2.59 -55.30 45.12
C GLU A 181 1.80 -54.44 46.11
N ASP A 182 0.86 -53.63 45.60
CA ASP A 182 0.02 -52.62 46.29
C ASP A 182 0.53 -51.17 46.38
N ASN A 183 1.70 -50.82 45.83
CA ASN A 183 2.14 -49.42 45.76
C ASN A 183 1.96 -48.79 44.37
N VAL A 184 1.74 -47.46 44.33
CA VAL A 184 1.60 -46.67 43.10
C VAL A 184 2.88 -45.87 42.86
N TYR A 185 3.51 -46.05 41.70
CA TYR A 185 4.65 -45.22 41.29
C TYR A 185 4.14 -43.89 40.71
N ASN A 186 4.55 -42.76 41.27
CA ASN A 186 4.28 -41.46 40.65
C ASN A 186 5.54 -40.96 39.97
N ALA A 187 5.53 -40.92 38.63
CA ALA A 187 6.68 -40.49 37.83
C ALA A 187 7.09 -39.01 38.05
N ASP A 188 6.22 -38.18 38.65
CA ASP A 188 6.48 -36.78 38.98
C ASP A 188 6.81 -36.55 40.47
N ALA A 189 6.53 -37.54 41.34
CA ALA A 189 7.00 -37.48 42.71
C ALA A 189 8.40 -38.08 42.75
N GLY A 190 9.43 -37.24 42.84
CA GLY A 190 10.80 -37.64 43.18
C GLY A 190 10.94 -38.23 44.59
N GLY A 191 9.93 -38.94 45.10
CA GLY A 191 9.88 -39.56 46.41
C GLY A 191 8.75 -40.59 46.52
N THR A 192 9.08 -41.78 47.01
CA THR A 192 8.15 -42.85 47.35
C THR A 192 7.29 -42.44 48.55
N ILE A 193 5.97 -42.45 48.43
CA ILE A 193 5.06 -42.30 49.58
C ILE A 193 4.74 -43.70 50.12
N THR A 194 5.26 -44.03 51.30
CA THR A 194 4.83 -45.21 52.05
C THR A 194 3.62 -44.84 52.90
N VAL A 195 2.47 -45.46 52.64
CA VAL A 195 1.34 -45.46 53.58
C VAL A 195 1.47 -46.70 54.46
N GLY A 196 1.62 -46.48 55.77
CA GLY A 196 1.54 -47.49 56.83
C GLY A 196 0.37 -47.21 57.74
#